data_AF-A0A6L5F1G3-F1
#
_entry.id   AF-A0A6L5F1G3-F1
#
_cell.length_a   1.000
_cell.length_b   1.000
_cell.length_c   1.000
_cell.angle_alpha   90.00
_cell.angle_beta   90.00
_cell.angle_gamma   90.00
#
_symmetry.space_group_name_H-M   'P 1'
#
loop_
_entity.id
_entity.type
_entity.pdbx_description
1 polymer ?
#
loop_
_entity_poly.entity_id
_entity_poly.type
_entity_poly.pdbx_seq_one_letter_code
_entity_poly.pdbx_strand_id
1 'polypeptide(L)'
;MIEAGYALELADAPLLHHGLTLADLAHVIALTEAGVLPTAEAAELLATLLDVLATPAEKFPYDPVYGDAYNSRERELERQLGRVAGWLHTGRTRREAGRIAFRLAMRERVLALHAATERFVAALAGEAVLELVRRERLTFLFGSPTLFHILLKEPPSAARVCDSVTDIAFGSAPMAA
;
A
#
# COMPACT_ATOMS: atom_id res chain seq x y z
N MET A 1 21.77 -2.17 -23.24
CA MET A 1 20.76 -3.19 -22.87
C MET A 1 20.76 -3.47 -21.37
N ILE A 2 21.92 -3.66 -20.72
CA ILE A 2 22.04 -3.83 -19.26
C ILE A 2 21.59 -2.57 -18.50
N GLU A 3 22.07 -1.40 -18.93
CA GLU A 3 21.76 -0.10 -18.30
C GLU A 3 20.25 0.24 -18.29
N ALA A 4 19.54 -0.08 -19.38
CA ALA A 4 18.08 0.08 -19.46
C ALA A 4 17.33 -0.88 -18.52
N GLY A 5 17.87 -2.07 -18.26
CA GLY A 5 17.29 -3.01 -17.29
C GLY A 5 17.46 -2.52 -15.85
N TYR A 6 18.62 -1.97 -15.51
CA TYR A 6 18.86 -1.41 -14.18
C TYR A 6 18.08 -0.12 -13.91
N ALA A 7 17.88 0.72 -14.94
CA ALA A 7 16.99 1.87 -14.83
C ALA A 7 15.54 1.45 -14.49
N LEU A 8 15.06 0.32 -15.02
CA LEU A 8 13.73 -0.21 -14.72
C LEU A 8 13.65 -0.72 -13.27
N GLU A 9 14.63 -1.48 -12.81
CA GLU A 9 14.71 -1.98 -11.42
C GLU A 9 14.83 -0.83 -10.41
N LEU A 10 15.56 0.23 -10.76
CA LEU A 10 15.71 1.42 -9.91
C LEU A 10 14.44 2.28 -9.87
N ALA A 11 13.51 2.12 -10.82
CA ALA A 11 12.26 2.86 -10.82
C ALA A 11 11.39 2.57 -9.57
N ASP A 12 11.60 1.42 -8.92
CA ASP A 12 10.96 1.06 -7.66
C ASP A 12 11.69 1.65 -6.42
N ALA A 13 12.80 2.38 -6.59
CA ALA A 13 13.52 2.97 -5.47
C ALA A 13 12.62 3.89 -4.61
N PRO A 14 11.76 4.77 -5.16
CA PRO A 14 10.84 5.57 -4.34
C PRO A 14 9.83 4.73 -3.57
N LEU A 15 9.38 3.61 -4.14
CA LEU A 15 8.48 2.66 -3.48
C LEU A 15 9.14 2.00 -2.27
N LEU A 16 10.43 1.68 -2.38
CA LEU A 16 11.16 0.87 -1.40
C LEU A 16 11.96 1.71 -0.38
N HIS A 17 12.30 2.96 -0.69
CA HIS A 17 13.21 3.81 0.08
C HIS A 17 12.86 3.89 1.58
N HIS A 18 11.59 4.21 1.88
CA HIS A 18 11.12 4.32 3.25
C HIS A 18 11.20 2.98 3.98
N GLY A 19 10.67 1.92 3.36
CA GLY A 19 10.64 0.59 3.94
C GLY A 19 12.02 -0.04 4.14
N LEU A 20 12.97 0.22 3.23
CA LEU A 20 14.37 -0.20 3.38
C LEU A 20 15.01 0.48 4.60
N THR A 21 14.79 1.78 4.76
CA THR A 21 15.34 2.54 5.88
C THR A 21 14.76 2.07 7.23
N LEU A 22 13.46 1.79 7.30
CA LEU A 22 12.85 1.20 8.49
C LEU A 22 13.40 -0.19 8.82
N ALA A 23 13.63 -1.03 7.80
CA ALA A 23 14.23 -2.34 8.00
C ALA A 23 15.67 -2.24 8.53
N ASP A 24 16.45 -1.29 8.01
CA ASP A 24 17.82 -1.03 8.48
C ASP A 24 17.85 -0.54 9.93
N LEU A 25 16.99 0.44 10.28
CA LEU A 25 16.86 0.94 11.64
C LEU A 25 16.50 -0.18 12.63
N ALA A 26 15.49 -0.97 12.30
CA ALA A 26 15.07 -2.10 13.14
C ALA A 26 16.20 -3.12 13.33
N HIS A 27 16.99 -3.38 12.29
CA HIS A 27 18.11 -4.31 12.37
C HIS A 27 19.23 -3.78 13.28
N VAL A 28 19.61 -2.51 13.15
CA VAL A 28 20.62 -1.86 13.99
C VAL A 28 20.20 -1.86 15.46
N ILE A 29 18.93 -1.56 15.74
CA ILE A 29 18.36 -1.64 17.10
C ILE A 29 18.49 -3.07 17.63
N ALA A 30 18.06 -4.06 16.86
CA ALA A 30 18.11 -5.46 17.30
C ALA A 30 19.55 -5.96 17.58
N LEU A 31 20.54 -5.58 16.76
CA LEU A 31 21.94 -5.92 17.00
C LEU A 31 22.50 -5.23 18.26
N THR A 32 22.06 -3.99 18.52
CA THR A 32 22.47 -3.23 19.70
C THR A 32 21.88 -3.85 20.97
N GLU A 33 20.60 -4.19 20.96
CA GLU A 33 19.91 -4.87 22.08
C GLU A 33 20.51 -6.25 22.36
N ALA A 34 20.96 -6.96 21.34
CA ALA A 34 21.66 -8.24 21.47
C ALA A 34 23.12 -8.11 21.96
N GLY A 35 23.65 -6.89 22.12
CA GLY A 35 25.04 -6.64 22.51
C GLY A 35 26.07 -7.02 21.45
N VAL A 36 25.64 -7.22 20.19
CA VAL A 36 26.50 -7.59 19.06
C VAL A 36 27.15 -6.35 18.44
N LEU A 37 26.41 -5.25 18.35
CA LEU A 37 26.86 -3.98 17.77
C LEU A 37 27.37 -3.04 18.88
N PRO A 38 28.62 -2.54 18.82
CA PRO A 38 29.08 -1.61 19.83
C PRO A 38 28.35 -0.26 19.75
N THR A 39 28.18 0.39 20.90
CA THR A 39 27.30 1.55 21.06
C THR A 39 27.69 2.77 20.20
N ALA A 40 28.99 2.98 19.97
CA ALA A 40 29.46 4.12 19.16
C ALA A 40 29.06 3.95 17.69
N GLU A 41 29.32 2.78 17.12
CA GLU A 41 28.94 2.40 15.76
C GLU A 41 27.41 2.35 15.59
N ALA A 42 26.68 1.87 16.60
CA ALA A 42 25.23 1.91 16.62
C ALA A 42 24.70 3.35 16.52
N ALA A 43 25.25 4.27 17.32
CA ALA A 43 24.83 5.67 17.31
C ALA A 43 25.09 6.33 15.95
N GLU A 44 26.24 6.06 15.34
CA GLU A 44 26.61 6.57 14.01
C GLU A 44 25.67 6.05 12.90
N LEU A 45 25.36 4.74 12.93
CA LEU A 45 24.42 4.12 12.00
C LEU A 45 23.01 4.70 12.15
N LEU A 46 22.50 4.77 13.38
CA LEU A 46 21.15 5.27 13.64
C LEU A 46 21.02 6.74 13.22
N ALA A 47 22.01 7.58 13.52
CA ALA A 47 22.00 8.97 13.10
C ALA A 47 21.93 9.10 11.57
N THR A 48 22.80 8.39 10.86
CA THR A 48 22.82 8.41 9.38
C THR A 48 21.52 7.85 8.79
N LEU A 49 20.99 6.76 9.33
CA LEU A 49 19.74 6.18 8.85
C LEU A 49 18.53 7.09 9.12
N LEU A 50 18.53 7.88 10.21
CA LEU A 50 17.51 8.88 10.47
C LEU A 50 17.59 10.05 9.47
N ASP A 51 18.79 10.49 9.10
CA ASP A 51 18.99 11.49 8.04
C ASP A 51 18.49 10.97 6.68
N VAL A 52 18.79 9.70 6.38
CA VAL A 52 18.28 9.03 5.18
C VAL A 52 16.75 8.91 5.24
N LEU A 53 16.16 8.57 6.38
CA LEU A 53 14.71 8.48 6.56
C LEU A 53 14.01 9.83 6.31
N ALA A 54 14.66 10.92 6.70
CA ALA A 54 14.17 12.28 6.46
C ALA A 54 14.40 12.78 5.02
N THR A 55 15.24 12.07 4.25
CA THR A 55 15.55 12.42 2.86
C THR A 55 14.48 11.83 1.92
N PRO A 56 13.79 12.65 1.11
CA PRO A 56 12.92 12.13 0.06
C PRO A 56 13.69 11.21 -0.89
N ALA A 57 13.06 10.15 -1.39
CA ALA A 57 13.73 9.17 -2.24
C ALA A 57 14.35 9.79 -3.50
N GLU A 58 13.73 10.84 -4.04
CA GLU A 58 14.19 11.58 -5.22
C GLU A 58 15.47 12.39 -4.95
N LYS A 59 15.76 12.69 -3.69
CA LYS A 59 16.98 13.40 -3.26
C LYS A 59 18.08 12.45 -2.79
N PHE A 60 17.75 11.18 -2.58
CA PHE A 60 18.75 10.16 -2.26
C PHE A 60 19.52 9.80 -3.54
N PRO A 61 20.87 9.73 -3.51
CA PRO A 61 21.69 9.55 -4.71
C PRO A 61 21.70 8.10 -5.19
N TYR A 62 20.54 7.61 -5.63
CA TYR A 62 20.42 6.32 -6.28
C TYR A 62 21.16 6.33 -7.62
N ASP A 63 22.01 5.33 -7.83
CA ASP A 63 22.86 5.17 -9.01
C ASP A 63 22.57 3.81 -9.70
N PRO A 64 22.05 3.84 -10.94
CA PRO A 64 21.69 2.63 -11.69
C PRO A 64 22.90 1.77 -12.06
N VAL A 65 24.13 2.29 -11.99
CA VAL A 65 25.36 1.51 -12.20
C VAL A 65 25.46 0.34 -11.21
N TYR A 66 24.84 0.48 -10.02
CA TYR A 66 24.84 -0.56 -8.99
C TYR A 66 23.66 -1.54 -9.07
N GLY A 67 22.80 -1.41 -10.08
CA GLY A 67 21.68 -2.30 -10.31
C GLY A 67 20.42 -1.84 -9.59
N ASP A 68 19.99 -2.59 -8.56
CA ASP A 68 18.75 -2.31 -7.85
C ASP A 68 18.90 -1.25 -6.74
N ALA A 69 17.76 -0.80 -6.21
CA ALA A 69 17.72 0.18 -5.13
C ALA A 69 18.46 -0.28 -3.87
N TYR A 70 18.51 -1.59 -3.59
CA TYR A 70 19.24 -2.13 -2.44
C TYR A 70 20.75 -1.93 -2.62
N ASN A 71 21.30 -2.40 -3.73
CA ASN A 71 22.74 -2.32 -4.00
C ASN A 71 23.20 -0.87 -4.10
N SER A 72 22.44 -0.03 -4.79
CA SER A 72 22.78 1.39 -4.91
C SER A 72 22.81 2.07 -3.54
N ARG A 73 21.82 1.78 -2.68
CA ARG A 73 21.78 2.28 -1.30
C ARG A 73 22.95 1.75 -0.48
N GLU A 74 23.26 0.47 -0.58
CA GLU A 74 24.39 -0.16 0.10
C GLU A 74 25.69 0.58 -0.21
N ARG A 75 25.95 0.88 -1.50
CA ARG A 75 27.12 1.64 -1.92
C ARG A 75 27.15 3.05 -1.38
N GLU A 76 26.01 3.73 -1.33
CA GLU A 76 25.93 5.07 -0.76
C GLU A 76 26.18 5.06 0.75
N LEU A 77 25.62 4.09 1.48
CA LEU A 77 25.87 3.95 2.92
C LEU A 77 27.33 3.56 3.21
N GLU A 78 27.93 2.67 2.42
CA GLU A 78 29.37 2.37 2.48
C GLU A 78 30.22 3.62 2.23
N ARG A 79 29.81 4.49 1.29
CA ARG A 79 30.52 5.75 1.01
C ARG A 79 30.45 6.73 2.19
N GLN A 80 29.31 6.80 2.88
CA GLN A 80 29.12 7.71 4.01
C GLN A 80 29.76 7.20 5.32
N LEU A 81 29.63 5.91 5.60
CA LEU A 81 29.96 5.29 6.90
C LEU A 81 31.24 4.42 6.86
N GLY A 82 31.79 4.18 5.67
CA GLY A 82 32.93 3.29 5.50
C GLY A 82 32.67 1.90 6.07
N ARG A 83 33.56 1.44 6.94
CA ARG A 83 33.50 0.09 7.53
C ARG A 83 32.28 -0.11 8.43
N VAL A 84 31.72 0.96 8.99
CA VAL A 84 30.57 0.88 9.90
C VAL A 84 29.31 0.40 9.17
N ALA A 85 29.16 0.70 7.86
CA ALA A 85 28.05 0.18 7.04
C ALA A 85 27.99 -1.35 7.00
N GLY A 86 29.13 -2.04 7.20
CA GLY A 86 29.20 -3.50 7.20
C GLY A 86 28.30 -4.16 8.26
N TRP A 87 28.01 -3.46 9.36
CA TRP A 87 27.14 -3.96 10.41
C TRP A 87 25.69 -4.20 9.95
N LEU A 88 25.23 -3.52 8.89
CA LEU A 88 23.89 -3.71 8.32
C LEU A 88 23.68 -5.11 7.72
N HIS A 89 24.77 -5.86 7.52
CA HIS A 89 24.76 -7.22 6.97
C HIS A 89 24.95 -8.30 8.03
N THR A 90 25.30 -7.93 9.26
CA THR A 90 25.64 -8.88 10.33
C THR A 90 24.44 -9.74 10.69
N GLY A 91 24.48 -11.02 10.30
CA GLY A 91 23.39 -11.97 10.54
C GLY A 91 22.13 -11.70 9.70
N ARG A 92 22.20 -10.84 8.68
CA ARG A 92 21.06 -10.46 7.83
C ARG A 92 21.28 -10.87 6.39
N THR A 93 20.25 -11.45 5.78
CA THR A 93 20.28 -11.74 4.34
C THR A 93 19.80 -10.52 3.55
N ARG A 94 20.43 -10.21 2.41
CA ARG A 94 20.00 -9.11 1.52
C ARG A 94 18.50 -9.12 1.20
N ARG A 95 17.94 -10.32 0.96
CA ARG A 95 16.52 -10.46 0.60
C ARG A 95 15.57 -10.10 1.73
N GLU A 96 16.03 -10.11 2.98
CA GLU A 96 15.20 -9.77 4.13
C GLU A 96 14.78 -8.29 4.08
N ALA A 97 15.73 -7.39 3.86
CA ALA A 97 15.50 -5.94 3.77
C ALA A 97 14.46 -5.60 2.72
N GLY A 98 14.66 -6.10 1.49
CA GLY A 98 13.76 -5.86 0.37
C GLY A 98 12.36 -6.46 0.61
N ARG A 99 12.26 -7.62 1.26
CA ARG A 99 10.96 -8.23 1.60
C ARG A 99 10.20 -7.42 2.64
N ILE A 100 10.88 -6.90 3.66
CA ILE A 100 10.25 -6.01 4.64
C ILE A 100 9.79 -4.73 3.95
N ALA A 101 10.66 -4.09 3.18
CA ALA A 101 10.35 -2.86 2.47
C ALA A 101 9.12 -3.04 1.55
N PHE A 102 9.10 -4.11 0.75
CA PHE A 102 7.98 -4.43 -0.11
C PHE A 102 6.68 -4.68 0.68
N ARG A 103 6.74 -5.44 1.78
CA ARG A 103 5.55 -5.69 2.63
C ARG A 103 5.00 -4.41 3.25
N LEU A 104 5.86 -3.51 3.71
CA LEU A 104 5.45 -2.21 4.24
C LEU A 104 4.78 -1.37 3.16
N ALA A 105 5.42 -1.25 1.99
CA ALA A 105 4.89 -0.50 0.86
C ALA A 105 3.55 -1.04 0.34
N MET A 106 3.37 -2.37 0.34
CA MET A 106 2.11 -3.02 -0.02
C MET A 106 1.03 -2.81 1.04
N ARG A 107 1.38 -2.90 2.32
CA ARG A 107 0.43 -2.67 3.43
C ARG A 107 -0.18 -1.28 3.33
N GLU A 108 0.62 -0.25 3.11
CA GLU A 108 0.14 1.13 2.96
C GLU A 108 -0.84 1.28 1.78
N ARG A 109 -0.52 0.66 0.64
CA ARG A 109 -1.38 0.70 -0.56
C ARG A 109 -2.70 -0.02 -0.35
N VAL A 110 -2.68 -1.17 0.30
CA VAL A 110 -3.90 -1.92 0.64
C VAL A 110 -4.78 -1.10 1.57
N LEU A 111 -4.20 -0.46 2.59
CA LEU A 111 -4.95 0.42 3.50
C LEU A 111 -5.51 1.65 2.78
N ALA A 112 -4.74 2.26 1.87
CA ALA A 112 -5.19 3.39 1.07
C ALA A 112 -6.34 3.01 0.13
N LEU A 113 -6.24 1.84 -0.52
CA LEU A 113 -7.30 1.29 -1.36
C LEU A 113 -8.57 1.00 -0.56
N HIS A 114 -8.43 0.41 0.62
CA HIS A 114 -9.55 0.16 1.53
C HIS A 114 -10.26 1.46 1.89
N ALA A 115 -9.52 2.47 2.35
CA ALA A 115 -10.10 3.78 2.69
C ALA A 115 -10.72 4.50 1.48
N ALA A 116 -10.13 4.36 0.28
CA ALA A 116 -10.72 4.89 -0.94
C ALA A 116 -12.03 4.19 -1.30
N THR A 117 -12.11 2.87 -1.10
CA THR A 117 -13.32 2.07 -1.32
C THR A 117 -14.42 2.48 -0.33
N GLU A 118 -14.07 2.67 0.95
CA GLU A 118 -15.02 3.18 1.95
C GLU A 118 -15.58 4.55 1.58
N ARG A 119 -14.72 5.50 1.17
CA ARG A 119 -15.16 6.83 0.72
C ARG A 119 -16.04 6.74 -0.53
N PHE A 120 -15.69 5.88 -1.47
CA PHE A 120 -16.49 5.66 -2.68
C PHE A 120 -17.88 5.12 -2.34
N VAL A 121 -17.96 4.08 -1.49
CA VAL A 121 -19.23 3.51 -1.02
C VAL A 121 -20.03 4.55 -0.24
N ALA A 122 -19.41 5.33 0.64
CA ALA A 122 -20.07 6.39 1.39
C ALA A 122 -20.61 7.51 0.48
N ALA A 123 -19.88 7.87 -0.58
CA ALA A 123 -20.33 8.86 -1.57
C ALA A 123 -21.49 8.34 -2.43
N LEU A 124 -21.57 7.02 -2.65
CA LEU A 124 -22.72 6.38 -3.31
C LEU A 124 -23.90 6.16 -2.36
N ALA A 125 -23.66 6.13 -1.05
CA ALA A 125 -24.69 5.81 -0.08
C ALA A 125 -25.73 6.93 0.03
N GLY A 126 -26.93 6.63 -0.45
CA GLY A 126 -28.16 7.33 -0.07
C GLY A 126 -28.51 8.48 -1.00
N GLU A 127 -28.25 9.72 -0.56
CA GLU A 127 -28.91 10.90 -1.14
C GLU A 127 -28.59 11.12 -2.61
N ALA A 128 -27.33 11.09 -3.05
CA ALA A 128 -26.99 11.46 -4.43
C ALA A 128 -27.50 10.44 -5.46
N VAL A 129 -27.47 9.15 -5.14
CA VAL A 129 -28.02 8.09 -5.98
C VAL A 129 -29.55 8.13 -5.95
N LEU A 130 -30.17 8.31 -4.78
CA LEU A 130 -31.62 8.49 -4.67
C LEU A 130 -32.10 9.76 -5.36
N GLU A 131 -31.34 10.85 -5.31
CA GLU A 131 -31.65 12.13 -5.94
C GLU A 131 -31.50 12.04 -7.45
N LEU A 132 -30.46 11.38 -7.97
CA LEU A 132 -30.35 11.06 -9.39
C LEU A 132 -31.51 10.17 -9.86
N VAL A 133 -31.82 9.11 -9.12
CA VAL A 133 -32.97 8.21 -9.39
C VAL A 133 -34.30 8.98 -9.40
N ARG A 134 -34.51 9.88 -8.43
CA ARG A 134 -35.72 10.73 -8.35
C ARG A 134 -35.77 11.77 -9.46
N ARG A 135 -34.65 12.47 -9.72
CA ARG A 135 -34.53 13.54 -10.73
C ARG A 135 -34.76 13.00 -12.13
N GLU A 136 -34.10 11.90 -12.47
CA GLU A 136 -34.20 11.27 -13.79
C GLU A 136 -35.41 10.31 -13.89
N ARG A 137 -36.22 10.19 -12.83
CA ARG A 137 -37.33 9.23 -12.70
C ARG A 137 -36.93 7.78 -13.04
N LEU A 138 -35.67 7.43 -12.82
CA LEU A 138 -35.08 6.13 -13.16
C LEU A 138 -35.52 5.08 -12.14
N THR A 139 -36.59 4.36 -12.43
CA THR A 139 -37.02 3.24 -11.58
C THR A 139 -36.47 1.92 -12.14
N PHE A 140 -35.22 1.57 -11.79
CA PHE A 140 -34.61 0.29 -12.17
C PHE A 140 -34.57 -0.64 -10.94
N LEU A 141 -35.47 -1.62 -10.86
CA LEU A 141 -35.47 -2.62 -9.80
C LEU A 141 -34.59 -3.82 -10.21
N PHE A 142 -33.28 -3.72 -10.01
CA PHE A 142 -32.40 -4.90 -10.11
C PHE A 142 -32.41 -5.66 -8.78
N GLY A 143 -33.41 -6.53 -8.59
CA GLY A 143 -33.53 -7.34 -7.39
C GLY A 143 -32.73 -8.64 -7.51
N SER A 144 -31.66 -8.79 -6.72
CA SER A 144 -31.19 -10.14 -6.39
C SER A 144 -32.21 -10.81 -5.45
N PRO A 145 -32.32 -12.15 -5.42
CA PRO A 145 -33.24 -12.84 -4.53
C PRO A 145 -33.11 -12.42 -3.06
N THR A 146 -31.89 -12.05 -2.64
CA THR A 146 -31.58 -11.55 -1.31
C THR A 146 -32.25 -10.21 -1.01
N LEU A 147 -32.31 -9.30 -2.00
CA LEU A 147 -32.99 -8.01 -1.84
C LEU A 147 -34.50 -8.22 -1.60
N PHE A 148 -35.14 -9.10 -2.37
CA PHE A 148 -36.56 -9.43 -2.16
C PHE A 148 -36.81 -10.03 -0.77
N HIS A 149 -35.93 -10.89 -0.28
CA HIS A 149 -36.05 -11.46 1.08
C HIS A 149 -35.94 -10.41 2.19
N ILE A 150 -35.06 -9.42 2.02
CA ILE A 150 -34.91 -8.30 2.95
C ILE A 150 -36.16 -7.40 2.89
N LEU A 151 -36.65 -7.10 1.69
CA LEU A 151 -37.85 -6.29 1.49
C LEU A 151 -39.13 -6.92 2.06
N LEU A 152 -39.21 -8.25 2.07
CA LEU A 152 -40.34 -9.01 2.66
C LEU A 152 -40.25 -9.15 4.19
N LYS A 153 -39.07 -8.94 4.79
CA LYS A 153 -38.86 -9.01 6.24
C LYS A 153 -39.10 -7.68 6.95
N GLU A 154 -39.01 -6.58 6.23
CA GLU A 154 -39.35 -5.26 6.77
C GLU A 154 -40.88 -5.09 6.81
N PRO A 155 -41.47 -4.60 7.92
CA PRO A 155 -42.91 -4.41 8.01
C PRO A 155 -43.39 -3.43 6.93
N PRO A 156 -44.62 -3.59 6.41
CA PRO A 156 -45.12 -2.78 5.32
C PRO A 156 -45.27 -1.34 5.80
N SER A 157 -44.32 -0.47 5.44
CA SER A 157 -44.61 0.96 5.44
C SER A 157 -45.63 1.19 4.34
N ALA A 158 -46.85 1.58 4.75
CA ALA A 158 -47.81 2.15 3.83
C ALA A 158 -47.10 3.24 3.00
N ALA A 159 -47.16 3.10 1.67
CA ALA A 159 -46.39 3.81 0.66
C ALA A 159 -45.08 3.13 0.19
N ARG A 160 -45.20 1.92 -0.39
CA ARG A 160 -44.44 1.61 -1.61
C ARG A 160 -45.40 1.71 -2.79
N VAL A 161 -45.58 2.93 -3.26
CA VAL A 161 -46.35 3.24 -4.47
C VAL A 161 -45.48 2.81 -5.66
N CYS A 162 -45.82 1.67 -6.28
CA CYS A 162 -45.12 1.13 -7.44
C CYS A 162 -45.82 1.52 -8.76
N ASP A 163 -46.66 2.55 -8.72
CA ASP A 163 -47.58 2.94 -9.78
C ASP A 163 -46.85 3.50 -11.03
N SER A 164 -45.54 3.72 -10.93
CA SER A 164 -44.67 4.21 -12.01
C SER A 164 -43.70 3.17 -12.57
N VAL A 165 -43.85 1.88 -12.23
CA VAL A 165 -42.97 0.82 -12.74
C VAL A 165 -43.36 0.47 -14.18
N THR A 166 -42.49 0.78 -15.15
CA THR A 166 -42.70 0.45 -16.58
C THR A 166 -41.97 -0.82 -17.01
N ASP A 167 -40.85 -1.15 -16.35
CA ASP A 167 -39.98 -2.25 -16.75
C ASP A 167 -39.46 -3.00 -15.51
N ILE A 168 -39.58 -4.33 -15.53
CA ILE A 168 -39.07 -5.23 -14.48
C ILE A 168 -38.19 -6.28 -15.17
N ALA A 169 -36.92 -6.37 -14.75
CA ALA A 169 -36.01 -7.41 -15.21
C ALA A 169 -35.56 -8.29 -14.03
N PHE A 170 -35.70 -9.61 -14.20
CA PHE A 170 -35.17 -10.60 -13.27
C PHE A 170 -33.80 -11.05 -13.76
N GLY A 171 -32.78 -10.95 -12.90
CA GLY A 171 -31.45 -11.46 -13.17
C GLY A 171 -30.83 -12.03 -11.91
N SER A 172 -30.66 -13.34 -11.84
CA SER A 172 -29.62 -13.91 -10.97
C SER A 172 -28.27 -13.59 -11.61
N ALA A 173 -27.29 -13.15 -10.81
CA ALA A 173 -25.91 -13.16 -11.28
C ALA A 173 -25.62 -14.54 -11.90
N PRO A 174 -24.98 -14.64 -13.08
CA PRO A 174 -24.65 -15.93 -13.64
C PRO A 174 -23.81 -16.68 -12.62
N MET A 175 -24.36 -17.77 -12.07
CA MET A 175 -23.56 -18.72 -11.32
C MET A 175 -22.59 -19.33 -12.32
N ALA A 176 -21.29 -19.18 -12.09
CA ALA A 176 -20.30 -19.91 -12.85
C ALA A 176 -20.62 -21.41 -12.74
N ALA A 177 -20.78 -22.06 -13.89
CA ALA A 177 -20.96 -23.52 -13.97
C ALA A 177 -19.67 -24.25 -13.58
#